data_AF-A0A2D4WLP0-F1
#
_entry.id   AF-A0A2D4WLP0-F1
#
_cell.length_a   1.000
_cell.length_b   1.000
_cell.length_c   1.000
_cell.angle_alpha   90.00
_cell.angle_beta   90.00
_cell.angle_gamma   90.00
#
_symmetry.space_group_name_H-M   'P 1'
#
loop_
_entity.id
_entity.type
_entity.pdbx_description
1 polymer ?
#
loop_
_entity_poly.entity_id
_entity_poly.type
_entity_poly.pdbx_seq_one_letter_code
_entity_poly.pdbx_strand_id
1 'polypeptide(L)' 'MNSTVDIPPVQEIDAEAFDAIIIGAGLSGIGTAVRLQRDCPDRDFILLERREAIG' A
#
# COMPACT_ATOMS: atom_id res chain seq x y z
N MET A 1 -6.49 23.71 -26.95
CA MET A 1 -7.03 22.39 -26.57
C MET A 1 -5.87 21.58 -26.01
N ASN A 2 -5.55 21.79 -24.73
CA ASN A 2 -4.57 20.98 -24.02
C ASN A 2 -5.22 20.61 -22.71
N SER A 3 -5.84 19.44 -22.71
CA SER A 3 -6.42 18.83 -21.52
C SER A 3 -5.29 18.62 -20.52
N THR A 4 -5.26 19.43 -19.45
CA THR A 4 -4.47 19.16 -18.27
C THR A 4 -4.89 17.80 -17.74
N VAL A 5 -3.99 16.82 -17.88
CA VAL A 5 -4.10 15.54 -17.19
C VAL A 5 -4.03 15.88 -15.70
N ASP A 6 -5.14 15.64 -15.00
CA ASP A 6 -5.23 15.77 -13.55
C ASP A 6 -4.43 14.60 -12.95
N ILE A 7 -3.11 14.76 -12.89
CA ILE A 7 -2.24 13.82 -12.20
C ILE A 7 -2.48 14.09 -10.71
N PRO A 8 -3.08 13.15 -9.96
CA PRO A 8 -3.29 13.35 -8.54
C PRO A 8 -1.94 13.63 -7.88
N PRO A 9 -1.90 14.51 -6.86
CA PRO A 9 -0.67 14.80 -6.15
C PRO A 9 -0.08 13.48 -5.64
N VAL A 10 1.22 13.30 -5.87
CA VAL A 10 1.96 12.16 -5.32
C VAL A 10 1.73 12.21 -3.81
N GLN A 11 1.03 11.22 -3.26
CA GLN A 11 0.79 11.16 -1.82
C GLN A 11 2.15 10.89 -1.17
N GLU A 12 2.68 11.89 -0.47
CA GLU A 12 3.91 11.77 0.29
C GLU A 12 3.61 10.89 1.50
N ILE A 13 3.92 9.60 1.35
CA ILE A 13 3.74 8.61 2.40
C ILE A 13 5.07 8.55 3.14
N ASP A 14 5.07 8.99 4.39
CA ASP A 14 6.25 8.85 5.25
C ASP A 14 6.44 7.36 5.57
N ALA A 15 7.41 6.75 4.89
CA ALA A 15 7.75 5.35 5.08
C ALA A 15 8.27 5.08 6.50
N GLU A 16 8.85 6.09 7.17
CA GLU A 16 9.30 5.99 8.55
C GLU A 16 8.14 5.90 9.56
N ALA A 17 6.90 6.17 9.13
CA ALA A 17 5.71 6.05 9.97
C ALA A 17 5.18 4.60 10.10
N PHE A 18 5.73 3.63 9.37
CA PHE A 18 5.27 2.25 9.37
C PHE A 18 6.36 1.27 9.83
N ASP A 19 5.97 0.24 10.57
CA ASP A 19 6.87 -0.83 10.98
C ASP A 19 7.20 -1.78 9.82
N ALA A 20 6.33 -1.84 8.80
CA ALA A 20 6.50 -2.68 7.64
C ALA A 20 5.89 -2.09 6.35
N ILE A 21 6.51 -2.42 5.22
CA ILE A 21 6.01 -2.09 3.88
C ILE A 21 5.85 -3.39 3.11
N ILE A 22 4.63 -3.66 2.63
CA ILE A 22 4.31 -4.81 1.79
C ILE A 22 4.13 -4.31 0.35
N ILE A 23 4.90 -4.86 -0.58
CA ILE A 23 4.83 -4.52 -2.00
C ILE A 23 4.15 -5.64 -2.79
N GLY A 24 3.11 -5.29 -3.53
CA GLY A 24 2.27 -6.18 -4.36
C GLY A 24 1.02 -6.65 -3.61
N ALA A 25 -0.17 -6.28 -4.10
CA ALA A 25 -1.45 -6.66 -3.51
C ALA A 25 -2.07 -7.90 -4.18
N GLY A 26 -1.23 -8.89 -4.49
CA GLY A 26 -1.69 -10.23 -4.88
C GLY A 26 -1.99 -11.12 -3.68
N LEU A 27 -2.28 -12.41 -3.92
CA LEU A 27 -2.64 -13.35 -2.84
C LEU A 27 -1.61 -13.39 -1.72
N SER A 28 -0.31 -13.42 -2.05
CA SER A 28 0.76 -13.44 -1.05
C SER A 28 0.83 -12.14 -0.25
N GLY A 29 0.69 -10.98 -0.90
CA GLY A 29 0.73 -9.69 -0.21
C GLY A 29 -0.46 -9.48 0.71
N ILE A 30 -1.66 -9.82 0.24
CA ILE A 30 -2.89 -9.82 1.05
C ILE A 30 -2.77 -10.82 2.20
N GLY A 31 -2.28 -12.03 1.94
CA GLY A 31 -2.08 -13.06 2.96
C GLY A 31 -1.09 -12.63 4.04
N THR A 32 -0.01 -11.93 3.65
CA THR A 32 0.94 -11.32 4.59
C THR A 32 0.27 -10.21 5.40
N ALA A 33 -0.47 -9.29 4.77
CA ALA A 33 -1.18 -8.21 5.46
C ALA A 33 -2.17 -8.74 6.50
N VAL A 34 -2.97 -9.75 6.14
CA VAL A 34 -3.91 -10.42 7.06
C VAL A 34 -3.18 -11.04 8.25
N ARG A 35 -2.06 -11.73 8.00
CA ARG A 35 -1.31 -12.39 9.06
C ARG A 35 -0.59 -11.38 9.96
N LEU A 36 -0.10 -10.28 9.41
CA LEU A 36 0.49 -9.18 10.17
C LEU A 36 -0.55 -8.52 11.08
N GLN A 37 -1.74 -8.18 10.57
CA GLN A 37 -2.83 -7.62 11.41
C GLN A 37 -3.25 -8.55 12.53
N ARG A 38 -3.32 -9.86 12.26
CA ARG A 38 -3.80 -10.85 13.23
C ARG A 38 -2.75 -11.18 14.29
N ASP A 39 -1.50 -11.38 13.87
CA ASP A 39 -0.43 -11.90 14.73
C ASP A 39 0.41 -10.75 15.35
N CYS A 40 0.33 -9.53 14.81
CA CYS A 40 1.02 -8.31 15.28
C CYS A 40 0.08 -7.09 15.23
N PRO A 41 -1.00 -7.05 16.04
CA PRO A 41 -2.03 -6.01 15.97
C PRO A 41 -1.56 -4.61 16.39
N ASP A 42 -0.38 -4.51 17.00
CA ASP A 42 0.28 -3.29 17.46
C ASP A 42 1.24 -2.70 16.43
N ARG A 43 1.40 -3.33 15.26
CA ARG A 43 2.30 -2.87 14.19
C ARG A 43 1.56 -2.24 13.04
N ASP A 44 2.00 -1.06 12.66
CA ASP A 44 1.47 -0.35 11.51
C ASP A 44 2.19 -0.77 10.23
N PHE A 45 1.45 -0.91 9.13
CA PHE A 45 2.02 -1.25 7.84
C PHE A 45 1.25 -0.62 6.69
N ILE A 46 1.91 -0.53 5.54
CA ILE A 46 1.29 -0.15 4.28
C ILE A 46 1.41 -1.27 3.25
N LEU A 47 0.35 -1.47 2.47
CA LEU A 47 0.32 -2.38 1.32
C LEU A 47 0.23 -1.56 0.03
N LEU A 48 1.24 -1.68 -0.82
CA LEU A 48 1.36 -0.93 -2.07
C LEU A 48 1.17 -1.84 -3.28
N GLU A 49 0.40 -1.40 -4.27
CA GLU A 49 0.23 -2.09 -5.55
C GLU A 49 0.38 -1.08 -6.68
N ARG A 50 1.04 -1.49 -7.76
CA ARG A 50 1.28 -0.64 -8.92
C ARG A 50 0.00 -0.43 -9.74
N ARG A 51 -0.84 -1.46 -9.79
CA ARG A 51 -2.11 -1.45 -10.51
C ARG A 51 -3.16 -0.66 -9.74
N GLU A 52 -4.14 -0.14 -10.48
CA GLU A 52 -5.37 0.41 -9.90
C GLU A 52 -6.36 -0.68 -9.42
N ALA A 53 -5.87 -1.92 -9.24
CA ALA A 53 -6.68 -3.07 -8.85
C ALA A 53 -5.84 -4.03 -7.98
N ILE A 54 -6.50 -4.64 -6.99
CA ILE A 54 -5.95 -5.71 -6.14
C ILE A 54 -6.24 -7.09 -6.75
N GLY A 55 -5.46 -8.11 -6.35
CA GLY A 55 -5.59 -9.49 -6.82
C GLY A 55 -4.50 -9.88 -7.80
#